data_AF-A0AAW1TMG0-F1
#
_entry.id   AF-A0AAW1TMG0-F1
#
_cell.length_a   1.000
_cell.length_b   1.000
_cell.length_c   1.000
_cell.angle_alpha   90.00
_cell.angle_beta   90.00
_cell.angle_gamma   90.00
#
_symmetry.space_group_name_H-M   'P 1'
#
loop_
_entity.id
_entity.type
_entity.pdbx_description
1 polymer ?
#
loop_
_entity_poly.entity_id
_entity_poly.type
_entity_poly.pdbx_seq_one_letter_code
_entity_poly.pdbx_strand_id
1 'polypeptide(L)'
;MTLISHVQKKSKAVCLVSSMHHCESIDESTGKPEIIAYYNSTKGGVDEIDKKCSIYTCSRRTRRWPMVIFYRMLDISTVNAHVLYQADGANMIERGNFIKILARNTVLLHMKRRVYNTHIPRDIRINAYFGL
;
A
#
# COMPACT_ATOMS: atom_id res chain seq x y z
N MET A 1 11.39 3.58 -30.95
CA MET A 1 11.90 2.90 -29.74
C MET A 1 13.35 3.28 -29.60
N THR A 2 13.79 3.60 -28.38
CA THR A 2 15.13 4.11 -28.10
C THR A 2 15.75 3.29 -26.97
N LEU A 3 17.00 2.85 -27.16
CA LEU A 3 17.79 2.13 -26.16
C LEU A 3 18.99 2.99 -25.77
N ILE A 4 19.26 3.08 -24.48
CA ILE A 4 20.38 3.82 -23.90
C ILE A 4 21.21 2.87 -23.05
N SER A 5 22.54 3.02 -23.11
CA SER A 5 23.50 2.44 -22.17
C SER A 5 24.30 3.56 -21.49
N HIS A 6 24.24 3.63 -20.16
CA HIS A 6 24.90 4.68 -19.37
C HIS A 6 25.73 4.08 -18.23
N VAL A 7 27.00 4.47 -18.12
CA VAL A 7 27.94 3.92 -17.12
C VAL A 7 28.18 4.96 -16.03
N GLN A 8 27.57 4.75 -14.85
CA GLN A 8 27.77 5.64 -13.69
C GLN A 8 28.99 5.27 -12.84
N LYS A 9 29.36 3.99 -12.83
CA LYS A 9 30.52 3.46 -12.10
C LYS A 9 31.29 2.54 -13.03
N LYS A 10 32.62 2.49 -12.87
CA LYS A 10 33.48 1.62 -13.69
C LYS A 10 32.91 0.19 -13.71
N SER A 11 32.72 -0.35 -14.91
CA SER A 11 32.18 -1.70 -15.16
C SER A 11 30.73 -1.93 -14.69
N LYS A 12 29.93 -0.88 -14.48
CA LYS A 12 28.49 -0.98 -14.18
C LYS A 12 27.67 -0.11 -15.14
N ALA A 13 27.21 -0.72 -16.22
CA ALA A 13 26.30 -0.10 -17.18
C ALA A 13 24.84 -0.23 -16.72
N VAL A 14 24.06 0.82 -16.96
CA VAL A 14 22.60 0.86 -16.82
C VAL A 14 22.03 0.96 -18.21
N CYS A 15 21.25 -0.04 -18.60
CA CYS A 15 20.55 -0.07 -19.89
C CYS A 15 19.07 0.22 -19.68
N LEU A 16 18.50 1.17 -20.42
CA LEU A 16 17.07 1.47 -20.40
C LEU A 16 16.51 1.49 -21.82
N VAL A 17 15.28 1.03 -21.97
CA VAL A 17 14.51 1.09 -23.23
C VAL A 17 13.31 1.98 -23.01
N SER A 18 13.03 2.87 -23.97
CA SER A 18 11.85 3.71 -23.94
C SER A 18 11.16 3.77 -25.31
N SER A 19 9.84 3.74 -25.29
CA SER A 19 8.99 4.06 -26.45
C SER A 19 8.54 5.52 -26.46
N MET A 20 8.84 6.31 -25.41
CA MET A 20 8.38 7.70 -25.24
C MET A 20 9.46 8.73 -25.59
N HIS A 21 10.73 8.43 -25.28
CA HIS A 21 11.83 9.36 -25.51
C HIS A 21 12.51 9.03 -26.83
N HIS A 22 12.41 9.92 -27.83
CA HIS A 22 13.00 9.74 -29.17
C HIS A 22 14.17 10.68 -29.47
N CYS A 23 14.39 11.67 -28.59
CA CYS A 23 15.48 12.62 -28.73
C CYS A 23 16.56 12.34 -27.68
N GLU A 24 17.79 12.68 -28.03
CA GLU A 24 18.91 12.68 -27.09
C GLU A 24 18.85 13.97 -26.24
N SER A 25 18.27 13.85 -25.06
CA SER A 25 18.15 14.93 -24.08
C SER A 25 18.93 14.58 -22.81
N ILE A 26 19.68 15.55 -22.30
CA ILE A 26 20.43 15.46 -21.05
C ILE A 26 19.81 16.46 -20.09
N ASP A 27 19.55 16.02 -18.86
CA ASP A 27 19.17 16.90 -17.77
C ASP A 27 20.42 17.68 -17.31
N GLU A 28 20.46 18.98 -17.60
CA GLU A 28 21.58 19.87 -17.27
C GLU A 28 21.90 19.91 -15.77
N SER A 29 20.91 19.68 -14.91
CA SER A 29 21.11 19.72 -13.46
C SER A 29 21.84 18.49 -12.92
N THR A 30 21.64 17.32 -13.54
CA THR A 30 22.20 16.05 -13.06
C THR A 30 23.28 15.48 -13.98
N GLY A 31 23.42 16.00 -15.21
CA GLY A 31 24.29 15.47 -16.26
C GLY A 31 23.86 14.08 -16.74
N LYS A 32 22.65 13.63 -16.41
CA LYS A 32 22.13 12.30 -16.77
C LYS A 32 21.20 12.42 -17.98
N PRO A 33 21.16 11.39 -18.84
CA PRO A 33 20.13 11.30 -19.87
C PRO A 33 18.73 11.39 -19.28
N GLU A 34 17.85 12.15 -19.91
CA GLU A 34 16.48 12.41 -19.45
C GLU A 34 15.72 11.10 -19.15
N ILE A 35 15.91 10.08 -20.00
CA ILE A 35 15.32 8.74 -19.83
C ILE A 35 15.62 8.15 -18.44
N ILE A 36 16.83 8.36 -17.92
CA ILE A 36 17.24 7.89 -16.59
C ILE A 36 16.56 8.73 -15.50
N ALA A 37 16.48 10.04 -15.68
CA ALA A 37 15.80 10.93 -14.73
C ALA A 37 14.31 10.58 -14.62
N TYR A 38 13.64 10.42 -15.76
CA TYR A 38 12.24 10.02 -15.84
C TYR A 38 11.97 8.63 -15.26
N TYR A 39 12.83 7.65 -15.55
CA TYR A 39 12.73 6.33 -14.93
C TYR A 39 12.84 6.42 -13.40
N ASN A 40 13.79 7.21 -12.88
CA ASN A 40 13.98 7.35 -11.44
C ASN A 40 12.81 8.05 -10.74
N SER A 41 12.16 9.02 -11.38
CA SER A 41 11.00 9.71 -10.81
C SER A 41 9.75 8.83 -10.76
N THR A 42 9.63 7.84 -11.66
CA THR A 42 8.42 7.00 -11.79
C THR A 42 8.54 5.59 -11.20
N LYS A 43 9.75 5.02 -11.12
CA LYS A 43 9.98 3.63 -10.67
C LYS A 43 9.53 3.33 -9.23
N GLY A 44 9.35 4.35 -8.39
CA GLY A 44 9.06 4.19 -6.97
C GLY A 44 7.64 3.78 -6.62
N GLY A 45 6.70 3.75 -7.58
CA GLY A 45 5.28 3.52 -7.30
C GLY A 45 4.99 2.18 -6.61
N VAL A 46 5.59 1.09 -7.10
CA VAL A 46 5.41 -0.26 -6.54
C VAL A 46 6.07 -0.38 -5.17
N ASP A 47 7.33 0.08 -5.05
CA ASP A 47 8.09 0.08 -3.79
C ASP A 47 7.36 0.84 -2.68
N GLU A 48 6.70 1.94 -3.02
CA GLU A 48 5.93 2.73 -2.07
C GLU A 48 4.69 1.95 -1.58
N ILE A 49 3.94 1.29 -2.47
CA ILE A 49 2.81 0.45 -2.06
C ILE A 49 3.30 -0.71 -1.18
N ASP A 50 4.40 -1.36 -1.54
CA ASP A 50 4.97 -2.46 -0.76
C ASP A 50 5.42 -2.01 0.63
N LYS A 51 6.06 -0.84 0.74
CA LYS A 51 6.42 -0.21 2.01
C LYS A 51 5.18 0.10 2.84
N LYS A 52 4.13 0.69 2.25
CA LYS A 52 2.88 1.01 2.96
C LYS A 52 2.22 -0.26 3.52
N CYS A 53 2.17 -1.32 2.73
CA CYS A 53 1.63 -2.62 3.15
C CYS A 53 2.49 -3.27 4.24
N SER A 54 3.82 -3.14 4.18
CA SER A 54 4.72 -3.70 5.19
C SER A 54 4.58 -3.03 6.56
N ILE A 55 4.29 -1.72 6.61
CA ILE A 55 4.14 -0.98 7.87
C ILE A 55 2.87 -1.43 8.63
N TYR A 56 1.77 -1.66 7.92
CA TYR A 56 0.51 -2.13 8.50
C TYR A 56 0.03 -3.39 7.78
N THR A 57 0.66 -4.53 8.08
CA THR A 57 0.28 -5.81 7.49
C THR A 57 -0.64 -6.63 8.42
N CYS A 58 -1.65 -7.25 7.84
CA CYS A 58 -2.48 -8.26 8.50
C CYS A 58 -1.92 -9.69 8.34
N SER A 59 -0.79 -9.85 7.63
CA SER A 59 -0.17 -11.14 7.37
C SER A 59 0.15 -11.90 8.66
N ARG A 60 -0.02 -13.22 8.62
CA ARG A 60 0.30 -14.15 9.71
C ARG A 60 1.07 -15.34 9.18
N ARG A 61 1.93 -15.91 10.04
CA ARG A 61 2.61 -17.17 9.72
C ARG A 61 1.56 -18.25 9.46
N THR A 62 1.58 -18.82 8.27
CA THR A 62 0.62 -19.83 7.83
C THR A 62 1.32 -20.87 6.96
N ARG A 63 0.82 -22.11 6.98
CA ARG A 63 1.25 -23.20 6.08
C ARG A 63 0.35 -23.33 4.85
N ARG A 64 -0.67 -22.48 4.72
CA ARG A 64 -1.65 -22.51 3.63
C ARG A 64 -1.38 -21.34 2.68
N TRP A 65 -0.79 -21.62 1.52
CA TRP A 65 -0.45 -20.58 0.53
C TRP A 65 -1.64 -19.67 0.12
N PRO A 66 -2.91 -20.13 0.05
CA PRO A 66 -4.01 -19.23 -0.31
C PRO A 66 -4.23 -18.13 0.73
N MET A 67 -3.94 -18.43 2.01
CA MET A 67 -4.04 -17.43 3.07
C MET A 67 -3.01 -16.31 2.90
N VAL A 68 -1.82 -16.61 2.37
CA VAL A 68 -0.80 -15.57 2.09
C VAL A 68 -1.33 -14.58 1.06
N ILE A 69 -1.96 -15.08 -0.01
CA ILE A 69 -2.56 -14.23 -1.03
C ILE A 69 -3.71 -13.43 -0.43
N PHE A 70 -4.59 -14.07 0.36
CA PHE A 70 -5.70 -13.38 1.02
C PHE A 70 -5.23 -12.21 1.90
N TYR A 71 -4.21 -12.42 2.74
CA TYR A 71 -3.63 -11.35 3.54
C TYR A 71 -3.07 -10.24 2.66
N ARG A 72 -2.43 -10.58 1.53
CA ARG A 72 -1.88 -9.57 0.63
C ARG A 72 -2.97 -8.75 -0.07
N MET A 73 -4.07 -9.38 -0.46
CA MET A 73 -5.24 -8.68 -0.98
C MET A 73 -5.80 -7.70 0.04
N LEU A 74 -5.90 -8.07 1.32
CA LEU A 74 -6.37 -7.19 2.38
C LEU A 74 -5.46 -5.98 2.60
N ASP A 75 -4.14 -6.19 2.64
CA ASP A 75 -3.16 -5.10 2.80
C ASP A 75 -3.28 -4.08 1.65
N ILE A 76 -3.29 -4.55 0.39
CA ILE A 76 -3.41 -3.70 -0.80
C ILE A 76 -4.77 -2.98 -0.84
N SER A 77 -5.85 -3.69 -0.55
CA SER A 77 -7.21 -3.12 -0.55
C SER A 77 -7.33 -2.00 0.48
N THR A 78 -6.69 -2.16 1.64
CA THR A 78 -6.70 -1.14 2.70
C THR A 78 -5.95 0.12 2.27
N VAL A 79 -4.81 -0.02 1.58
CA VAL A 79 -4.07 1.12 1.02
C VAL A 79 -4.91 1.84 -0.02
N ASN A 80 -5.53 1.10 -0.95
CA ASN A 80 -6.36 1.69 -2.00
C ASN A 80 -7.60 2.39 -1.43
N ALA A 81 -8.27 1.79 -0.42
CA ALA A 81 -9.39 2.41 0.26
C ALA A 81 -9.00 3.73 0.94
N HIS A 82 -7.81 3.80 1.54
CA HIS A 82 -7.30 5.03 2.14
C HIS A 82 -7.02 6.11 1.08
N VAL A 83 -6.44 5.74 -0.07
CA VAL A 83 -6.22 6.67 -1.19
C VAL A 83 -7.54 7.24 -1.71
N LEU A 84 -8.56 6.40 -1.89
CA LEU A 84 -9.89 6.83 -2.32
C LEU A 84 -10.54 7.76 -1.28
N TYR A 85 -10.44 7.41 0.01
CA TYR A 85 -10.95 8.25 1.09
C TYR A 85 -10.29 9.64 1.12
N GLN A 86 -8.98 9.71 0.86
CA GLN A 86 -8.27 11.00 0.76
C GLN A 86 -8.66 11.78 -0.50
N ALA A 87 -8.93 11.09 -1.62
CA ALA A 87 -9.31 11.70 -2.88
C ALA A 87 -10.72 12.33 -2.84
N ASP A 88 -11.63 11.76 -2.03
CA ASP A 88 -13.01 12.26 -1.83
C ASP A 88 -13.09 13.58 -1.04
N GLY A 89 -11.95 14.13 -0.60
CA GLY A 89 -11.91 15.39 0.17
C GLY A 89 -12.36 15.23 1.62
N ALA A 90 -12.49 14.00 2.12
CA ALA A 90 -12.73 13.75 3.53
C ALA A 90 -11.57 14.26 4.39
N ASN A 91 -11.84 14.54 5.67
CA ASN A 91 -10.83 15.01 6.61
C ASN A 91 -9.56 14.14 6.53
N MET A 92 -8.39 14.78 6.54
CA MET A 92 -7.09 14.12 6.55
C MET A 92 -6.93 13.27 7.82
N ILE A 93 -7.33 12.00 7.74
CA ILE A 93 -7.12 11.01 8.79
C ILE A 93 -5.79 10.31 8.52
N GLU A 94 -4.95 10.25 9.55
CA GLU A 94 -3.73 9.45 9.55
C GLU A 94 -4.07 7.97 9.23
N ARG A 95 -3.31 7.34 8.33
CA ARG A 95 -3.57 5.98 7.85
C ARG A 95 -3.78 4.97 8.98
N GLY A 96 -3.00 5.03 10.05
CA GLY A 96 -3.16 4.13 11.20
C GLY A 96 -4.54 4.24 11.85
N ASN A 97 -5.08 5.45 11.99
CA ASN A 97 -6.41 5.68 12.53
C ASN A 97 -7.51 5.27 11.53
N PHE A 98 -7.32 5.54 10.24
CA PHE A 98 -8.21 5.05 9.19
C PHE A 98 -8.38 3.52 9.26
N ILE A 99 -7.28 2.77 9.40
CA ILE A 99 -7.29 1.31 9.52
C ILE A 99 -8.06 0.85 10.77
N LYS A 100 -7.86 1.50 11.92
CA LYS A 100 -8.59 1.18 13.15
C LYS A 100 -10.09 1.38 12.99
N ILE A 101 -10.50 2.48 12.37
CA ILE A 101 -11.92 2.79 12.10
C ILE A 101 -12.51 1.76 11.13
N LEU A 102 -11.80 1.46 10.04
CA LEU A 102 -12.21 0.44 9.06
C LEU A 102 -12.39 -0.94 9.72
N ALA A 103 -11.41 -1.36 10.53
CA ALA A 103 -11.47 -2.63 11.26
C ALA A 103 -12.66 -2.67 12.23
N ARG A 104 -12.92 -1.57 12.96
CA ARG A 104 -14.08 -1.49 13.87
C ARG A 104 -15.39 -1.57 13.10
N ASN A 105 -15.54 -0.82 12.02
CA ASN A 105 -16.79 -0.77 11.23
C ASN A 105 -17.13 -2.12 10.60
N THR A 106 -16.12 -2.88 10.14
CA THR A 106 -16.33 -4.21 9.55
C THR A 106 -16.79 -5.25 10.58
N VAL A 107 -16.33 -5.17 11.83
CA VAL A 107 -16.75 -6.11 12.89
C VAL A 107 -18.00 -5.67 13.66
N LEU A 108 -18.37 -4.38 13.58
CA LEU A 108 -19.43 -3.76 14.37
C LEU A 108 -20.75 -4.52 14.29
N LEU A 109 -21.18 -4.87 13.08
CA LEU A 109 -22.44 -5.60 12.86
C LEU A 109 -22.42 -6.99 13.52
N HIS A 110 -21.29 -7.69 13.45
CA HIS A 110 -21.13 -8.99 14.09
C HIS A 110 -21.09 -8.87 15.62
N MET A 111 -20.46 -7.82 16.15
CA MET A 111 -20.46 -7.51 17.59
C MET A 111 -21.88 -7.25 18.10
N LYS A 112 -22.65 -6.39 17.41
CA LYS A 112 -24.05 -6.09 17.75
C LYS A 112 -24.91 -7.35 17.83
N ARG A 113 -24.76 -8.28 16.88
CA ARG A 113 -25.49 -9.56 16.90
C ARG A 113 -25.09 -10.46 18.08
N ARG A 114 -23.79 -10.52 18.40
CA ARG A 114 -23.26 -11.38 19.46
C ARG A 114 -23.64 -10.91 20.86
N VAL A 115 -23.82 -9.61 21.07
CA VAL A 115 -24.23 -9.04 22.36
C VAL A 115 -25.52 -9.67 22.91
N TYR A 116 -26.45 -10.05 22.05
CA TYR A 116 -27.72 -10.67 22.46
C TYR A 116 -27.60 -12.16 22.83
N ASN A 117 -26.45 -12.79 22.58
CA ASN A 117 -26.24 -14.18 22.96
C ASN A 117 -26.01 -14.31 24.47
N THR A 118 -26.96 -14.97 25.15
CA THR A 118 -26.95 -15.17 26.60
C THR A 118 -25.81 -16.05 27.09
N HIS A 119 -25.19 -16.86 26.23
CA HIS A 119 -24.10 -17.77 26.56
C HIS A 119 -22.70 -17.15 26.47
N ILE A 120 -22.58 -15.89 26.02
CA ILE A 120 -21.28 -15.21 25.98
C ILE A 120 -20.94 -14.66 27.38
N PRO A 121 -19.69 -14.78 27.87
CA PRO A 121 -19.28 -14.22 29.15
C PRO A 121 -19.69 -12.75 29.33
N ARG A 122 -20.13 -12.40 30.55
CA ARG A 122 -20.69 -11.07 30.86
C ARG A 122 -19.71 -9.93 30.52
N ASP A 123 -18.43 -10.12 30.79
CA ASP A 123 -17.39 -9.10 30.55
C ASP A 123 -17.23 -8.79 29.05
N ILE A 124 -17.30 -9.81 28.20
CA ILE A 124 -17.23 -9.65 26.74
C ILE A 124 -18.48 -8.92 26.23
N ARG A 125 -19.65 -9.22 26.81
CA ARG A 125 -20.93 -8.60 26.44
C ARG A 125 -20.99 -7.13 26.83
N ILE A 126 -20.53 -6.80 28.04
CA ILE A 126 -20.39 -5.44 28.56
C ILE A 126 -19.43 -4.64 27.68
N ASN A 127 -18.23 -5.16 27.43
CA ASN A 127 -17.23 -4.48 26.59
C ASN A 127 -17.71 -4.28 25.15
N ALA A 128 -18.43 -5.25 24.58
CA ALA A 128 -19.05 -5.08 23.27
C ALA A 128 -20.18 -4.04 23.29
N TYR A 129 -20.90 -3.86 24.39
CA TYR A 129 -21.96 -2.85 24.51
C TYR A 129 -21.39 -1.43 24.65
N PHE A 130 -20.38 -1.24 25.49
CA PHE A 130 -19.74 0.06 25.76
C PHE A 130 -18.74 0.46 24.66
N GLY A 131 -18.22 -0.52 23.93
CA GLY A 131 -17.35 -0.33 22.77
C GLY A 131 -18.10 -0.26 21.44
N LEU A 132 -19.42 -0.12 21.42
CA LEU A 132 -20.22 0.24 20.24
C LEU A 132 -20.37 1.75 20.19
#